data_AF-A0A090G5Y5-F1
#
_entry.id   AF-A0A090G5Y5-F1
#
_cell.length_a   1.000
_cell.length_b   1.000
_cell.length_c   1.000
_cell.angle_alpha   90.00
_cell.angle_beta   90.00
_cell.angle_gamma   90.00
#
_symmetry.space_group_name_H-M   'P 1'
#
loop_
_entity.id
_entity.type
_entity.pdbx_description
1 polymer ?
#
loop_
_entity_poly.entity_id
_entity_poly.type
_entity_poly.pdbx_seq_one_letter_code
_entity_poly.pdbx_strand_id
1 'polypeptide(L)'
;MKLLAGFSAWLARQDVPLDLLGEEHADRFLTELGLRPRRGDAWSVGQLVRYLRDSGVPVQLPEVDTSAKGQLIDAFGEFLRTERGLSASTLTNYLPIVRGFLDEQFGGNDPDFDRLRVGDVHRFIVRRA
;
A
#
# COMPACT_ATOMS: atom_id res chain seq x y z
N MET A 1 -10.03 -6.51 19.65
CA MET A 1 -9.30 -6.23 18.40
C MET A 1 -10.17 -5.71 17.25
N LYS A 2 -11.40 -5.18 17.46
CA LYS A 2 -12.23 -4.58 16.38
C LYS A 2 -12.16 -3.05 16.29
N LEU A 3 -11.91 -2.39 17.42
CA LEU A 3 -11.92 -0.92 17.52
C LEU A 3 -10.77 -0.28 16.72
N LEU A 4 -9.55 -0.81 16.86
CA LEU A 4 -8.34 -0.35 16.17
C LEU A 4 -8.44 -0.47 14.65
N ALA A 5 -8.90 -1.62 14.15
CA ALA A 5 -9.11 -1.83 12.73
C ALA A 5 -10.25 -0.96 12.16
N GLY A 6 -11.28 -0.70 12.96
CA GLY A 6 -12.33 0.26 12.62
C GLY A 6 -11.80 1.69 12.52
N PHE A 7 -10.92 2.07 13.45
CA PHE A 7 -10.30 3.40 13.45
C PHE A 7 -9.36 3.60 12.27
N SER A 8 -8.52 2.61 11.92
CA SER A 8 -7.64 2.71 10.75
C SER A 8 -8.41 2.80 9.44
N ALA A 9 -9.50 2.01 9.30
CA ALA A 9 -10.38 2.10 8.13
C ALA A 9 -11.13 3.45 8.06
N TRP A 10 -11.50 4.01 9.22
CA TRP A 10 -12.14 5.32 9.29
C TRP A 10 -11.18 6.44 8.88
N LEU A 11 -9.92 6.41 9.35
CA LEU A 11 -8.90 7.37 8.93
C LEU A 11 -8.67 7.35 7.42
N ALA A 12 -8.59 6.16 6.82
CA ALA A 12 -8.43 6.01 5.37
C ALA A 12 -9.63 6.57 4.58
N ARG A 13 -10.85 6.51 5.13
CA ARG A 13 -12.04 7.09 4.50
C ARG A 13 -12.13 8.61 4.61
N GLN A 14 -11.58 9.18 5.68
CA GLN A 14 -11.64 10.62 5.96
C GLN A 14 -10.42 11.37 5.42
N ASP A 15 -9.47 10.66 4.82
CA ASP A 15 -8.21 11.19 4.27
C ASP A 15 -7.48 12.11 5.26
N VAL A 16 -7.47 11.73 6.54
CA VAL A 16 -6.87 12.54 7.61
C VAL A 16 -5.36 12.29 7.62
N PRO A 17 -4.55 13.31 7.30
CA PRO A 17 -3.10 13.21 7.37
C PRO A 17 -2.66 12.92 8.82
N LEU A 18 -1.66 12.06 9.03
CA LEU A 18 -1.21 11.68 10.39
C LEU A 18 -0.65 12.88 11.18
N ASP A 19 -0.14 13.89 10.49
CA ASP A 19 0.31 15.18 11.04
C ASP A 19 -0.84 16.06 11.56
N LEU A 20 -2.06 15.87 11.05
CA LEU A 20 -3.27 16.55 11.53
C LEU A 20 -4.09 15.70 12.52
N LEU A 21 -3.58 14.53 12.91
CA LEU A 21 -4.27 13.60 13.79
C LEU A 21 -4.40 14.14 15.22
N GLY A 22 -5.57 14.71 15.52
CA GLY A 22 -5.97 15.28 16.81
C GLY A 22 -6.82 14.35 17.69
N GLU A 23 -6.95 14.65 18.99
CA GLU A 23 -7.90 13.97 19.88
C GLU A 23 -9.36 14.13 19.41
N GLU A 24 -9.67 15.25 18.74
CA GLU A 24 -10.96 15.50 18.09
C GLU A 24 -11.35 14.42 17.06
N HIS A 25 -10.35 13.80 16.40
CA HIS A 25 -10.58 12.75 15.41
C HIS A 25 -10.96 11.43 16.08
N ALA A 26 -10.44 11.16 17.28
CA ALA A 26 -10.86 10.03 18.10
C ALA A 26 -12.32 10.19 18.55
N ASP A 27 -12.68 11.39 19.01
CA ASP A 27 -14.05 11.69 19.45
C ASP A 27 -15.05 11.61 18.29
N ARG A 28 -14.66 12.11 17.11
CA ARG A 28 -15.48 12.02 15.89
C ARG A 28 -15.70 10.57 15.47
N PHE A 29 -14.65 9.74 15.44
CA PHE A 29 -14.77 8.31 15.16
C PHE A 29 -15.72 7.59 16.13
N LEU A 30 -15.59 7.83 17.44
CA LEU A 30 -16.42 7.19 18.45
C LEU A 30 -17.89 7.61 18.34
N THR A 31 -18.14 8.88 18.01
CA THR A 31 -19.47 9.43 17.76
C THR A 31 -20.11 8.79 16.53
N GLU A 32 -19.38 8.69 15.42
CA GLU A 32 -19.86 8.06 14.17
C GLU A 32 -20.11 6.56 14.31
N LEU A 33 -19.37 5.89 15.19
CA LEU A 33 -19.58 4.47 15.50
C LEU A 33 -20.86 4.24 16.35
N GLY A 34 -21.54 5.30 16.79
CA GLY A 34 -22.74 5.24 17.63
C GLY A 34 -22.48 4.69 19.03
N LEU A 35 -21.21 4.57 19.43
CA LEU A 35 -20.83 4.14 20.76
C LEU A 35 -20.85 5.36 21.67
N ARG A 36 -21.68 5.35 22.73
CA ARG A 36 -21.37 6.19 23.88
C ARG A 36 -20.01 5.71 24.42
N PRO A 37 -18.96 6.54 24.41
CA PRO A 37 -17.64 6.06 24.74
C PRO A 37 -17.66 5.49 26.15
N ARG A 38 -17.51 4.17 26.29
CA ARG A 38 -17.09 3.63 27.58
C ARG A 38 -15.71 4.22 27.83
N ARG A 39 -15.49 4.75 29.03
CA ARG A 39 -14.30 5.54 29.39
C ARG A 39 -12.97 4.87 28.97
N GLY A 40 -12.92 3.53 28.93
CA GLY A 40 -11.78 2.74 28.45
C GLY A 40 -11.56 2.78 26.93
N ASP A 41 -12.61 2.78 26.11
CA ASP A 41 -12.50 2.80 24.64
C ASP A 41 -11.99 4.16 24.15
N ALA A 42 -12.50 5.25 24.73
CA ALA A 42 -12.00 6.61 24.46
C ALA A 42 -10.53 6.76 24.84
N TRP A 43 -10.14 6.20 25.99
CA TRP A 43 -8.76 6.22 26.43
C TRP A 43 -7.84 5.46 25.47
N SER A 44 -8.22 4.25 25.04
CA SER A 44 -7.42 3.46 24.09
C SER A 44 -7.24 4.13 22.72
N VAL A 45 -8.28 4.74 22.16
CA VAL A 45 -8.17 5.47 20.88
C VAL A 45 -7.34 6.74 21.05
N GLY A 46 -7.55 7.51 22.13
CA GLY A 46 -6.73 8.68 22.44
C GLY A 46 -5.24 8.34 22.64
N GLN A 47 -4.95 7.22 23.31
CA GLN A 47 -3.57 6.73 23.46
C GLN A 47 -2.92 6.39 22.12
N LEU A 48 -3.68 5.77 21.21
CA LEU A 48 -3.18 5.46 19.87
C LEU A 48 -2.92 6.74 19.06
N VAL A 49 -3.83 7.72 19.08
CA VAL A 49 -3.65 9.01 18.40
C VAL A 49 -2.39 9.70 18.89
N ARG A 50 -2.19 9.73 20.21
CA ARG A 50 -1.00 10.30 20.83
C ARG A 50 0.27 9.52 20.45
N TYR A 51 0.22 8.19 20.49
CA TYR A 51 1.33 7.34 20.04
C TYR A 51 1.69 7.60 18.58
N LEU A 52 0.71 7.69 17.67
CA LEU A 52 0.97 7.95 16.26
C LEU A 52 1.59 9.34 16.04
N ARG A 53 1.08 10.35 16.73
CA ARG A 53 1.65 11.72 16.71
C ARG A 53 3.08 11.75 17.22
N ASP A 54 3.33 11.15 18.38
CA ASP A 54 4.62 11.19 19.07
C ASP A 54 5.65 10.26 18.41
N SER A 55 5.20 9.19 17.74
CA SER A 55 6.07 8.26 17.03
C SER A 55 6.76 8.91 15.84
N GLY A 56 6.23 10.03 15.33
CA GLY A 56 6.81 10.76 14.22
C GLY A 56 7.08 9.90 12.99
N VAL A 57 6.40 8.74 12.86
CA VAL A 57 6.60 7.83 11.75
C VAL A 57 6.28 8.64 10.51
N PRO A 58 7.28 8.94 9.66
CA PRO A 58 7.01 9.60 8.40
C PRO A 58 6.04 8.67 7.70
N VAL A 59 4.85 9.16 7.37
CA VAL A 59 4.07 8.53 6.32
C VAL A 59 4.94 8.70 5.09
N GLN A 60 5.81 7.73 4.83
CA GLN A 60 6.36 7.53 3.52
C GLN A 60 5.16 7.12 2.70
N LEU A 61 4.45 8.12 2.16
CA LEU A 61 3.59 7.89 1.02
C LEU A 61 4.49 7.13 0.04
N PRO A 62 4.08 5.92 -0.40
CA PRO A 62 4.88 5.17 -1.34
C PRO A 62 5.18 6.11 -2.50
N GLU A 63 6.46 6.35 -2.75
CA GLU A 63 6.89 7.22 -3.83
C GLU A 63 6.30 6.63 -5.10
N VAL A 64 5.34 7.34 -5.70
CA VAL A 64 4.68 6.88 -6.91
C VAL A 64 5.74 6.87 -8.00
N ASP A 65 6.09 5.67 -8.45
CA ASP A 65 7.07 5.48 -9.51
C ASP A 65 6.46 5.96 -10.83
N THR A 66 6.69 7.24 -11.13
CA THR A 66 6.16 7.89 -12.33
C THR A 66 6.96 7.57 -13.60
N SER A 67 8.00 6.74 -13.51
CA SER A 67 8.74 6.29 -14.69
C SER A 67 7.84 5.47 -15.63
N ALA A 68 8.19 5.41 -16.92
CA ALA A 68 7.45 4.59 -17.88
C ALA A 68 7.36 3.11 -17.44
N LYS A 69 8.44 2.61 -16.82
CA LYS A 69 8.49 1.27 -16.22
C LYS A 69 7.56 1.13 -15.01
N GLY A 70 7.52 2.12 -14.12
CA GLY A 70 6.60 2.14 -12.97
C GLY A 70 5.14 2.11 -13.41
N GLN A 71 4.76 3.00 -14.32
CA GLN A 71 3.40 3.07 -14.88
C GLN A 71 2.98 1.76 -15.58
N LEU A 72 3.91 1.12 -16.30
CA LEU A 72 3.69 -0.18 -16.91
C LEU A 72 3.45 -1.29 -15.87
N ILE A 73 4.26 -1.34 -14.80
CA ILE A 73 4.10 -2.32 -13.72
C ILE A 73 2.75 -2.14 -13.03
N ASP A 74 2.32 -0.90 -12.80
CA ASP A 74 1.02 -0.59 -12.21
C ASP A 74 -0.13 -1.02 -13.13
N ALA A 75 -0.04 -0.70 -14.43
CA ALA A 75 -1.02 -1.14 -15.42
C ALA A 75 -1.08 -2.68 -15.52
N PHE A 76 0.06 -3.36 -15.43
CA PHE A 76 0.11 -4.82 -15.41
C PHE A 76 -0.49 -5.40 -14.13
N GLY A 77 -0.24 -4.78 -12.98
CA GLY A 77 -0.86 -5.15 -11.70
C GLY A 77 -2.38 -5.01 -11.75
N GLU A 78 -2.89 -3.92 -12.33
CA GLU A 78 -4.31 -3.70 -12.53
C GLU A 78 -4.93 -4.75 -13.46
N PHE A 79 -4.25 -5.09 -14.56
CA PHE A 79 -4.65 -6.19 -15.44
C PHE A 79 -4.72 -7.52 -14.69
N LEU A 80 -3.70 -7.87 -13.90
CA LEU A 80 -3.70 -9.11 -13.13
C LEU A 80 -4.81 -9.14 -12.06
N ARG A 81 -5.12 -7.99 -11.47
CA ARG A 81 -6.22 -7.86 -10.51
C ARG A 81 -7.57 -8.08 -11.18
N THR A 82 -7.80 -7.39 -12.28
CA THR A 82 -9.13 -7.30 -12.92
C THR A 82 -9.40 -8.48 -13.85
N GLU A 83 -8.44 -8.88 -14.68
CA GLU A 83 -8.62 -9.93 -15.70
C GLU A 83 -8.20 -11.32 -15.19
N ARG A 84 -7.28 -11.40 -14.22
CA ARG A 84 -6.80 -12.68 -13.65
C ARG A 84 -7.30 -12.93 -12.23
N GLY A 85 -8.04 -12.00 -11.63
CA GLY A 85 -8.62 -12.14 -10.30
C GLY A 85 -7.58 -12.32 -9.19
N LEU A 86 -6.35 -11.85 -9.38
CA LEU A 86 -5.31 -11.99 -8.36
C LEU A 86 -5.61 -11.09 -7.16
N SER A 87 -5.38 -11.63 -5.96
CA SER A 87 -5.53 -10.87 -4.74
C SER A 87 -4.42 -9.83 -4.60
N ALA A 88 -4.69 -8.77 -3.82
CA ALA A 88 -3.68 -7.77 -3.48
C ALA A 88 -2.41 -8.40 -2.88
N SER A 89 -2.55 -9.40 -2.01
CA SER A 89 -1.39 -10.09 -1.41
C SER A 89 -0.56 -10.87 -2.43
N THR A 90 -1.20 -11.48 -3.45
CA THR A 90 -0.47 -12.13 -4.55
C THR A 90 0.26 -11.08 -5.40
N LEU A 91 -0.37 -9.95 -5.70
CA LEU A 91 0.26 -8.86 -6.46
C LEU A 91 1.47 -8.28 -5.72
N THR A 92 1.38 -8.08 -4.39
CA THR A 92 2.51 -7.65 -3.56
C THR A 92 3.72 -8.56 -3.69
N ASN A 93 3.51 -9.87 -3.91
CA ASN A 93 4.60 -10.83 -4.09
C ASN A 93 5.09 -10.91 -5.54
N TYR A 94 4.20 -10.72 -6.53
CA TYR A 94 4.50 -10.95 -7.94
C TYR A 94 5.12 -9.72 -8.61
N LEU A 95 4.62 -8.52 -8.33
CA LEU A 95 5.08 -7.29 -8.97
C LEU A 95 6.57 -7.00 -8.73
N PRO A 96 7.17 -7.29 -7.55
CA PRO A 96 8.62 -7.15 -7.37
C PRO A 96 9.45 -8.08 -8.28
N ILE A 97 8.94 -9.28 -8.58
CA ILE A 97 9.60 -10.22 -9.50
C ILE A 97 9.57 -9.67 -10.93
N VAL A 98 8.41 -9.14 -11.35
CA VAL A 98 8.25 -8.49 -12.66
C VAL A 98 9.15 -7.26 -12.77
N ARG A 99 9.22 -6.43 -11.74
CA ARG A 99 10.13 -5.28 -11.68
C ARG A 99 11.58 -5.72 -11.86
N GLY A 100 12.02 -6.74 -11.12
CA GLY A 100 13.38 -7.28 -11.25
C GLY A 100 13.68 -7.86 -12.64
N PHE A 101 12.69 -8.45 -13.30
CA PHE A 101 12.85 -8.90 -14.68
C PHE A 101 13.07 -7.73 -15.64
N LEU A 102 12.23 -6.70 -15.55
CA LEU A 102 12.35 -5.51 -16.39
C LEU A 102 13.67 -4.76 -16.12
N ASP A 103 14.10 -4.68 -14.86
CA ASP A 103 15.40 -4.12 -14.49
C ASP A 103 16.57 -4.89 -15.13
N GLU A 104 16.49 -6.23 -15.17
CA GLU A 104 17.53 -7.06 -15.79
C GLU A 104 17.57 -6.91 -17.31
N GLN A 105 16.41 -6.78 -17.97
CA GLN A 105 16.33 -6.70 -19.42
C GLN A 105 16.59 -5.29 -19.97
N PHE A 106 16.14 -4.26 -19.26
CA PHE A 106 16.11 -2.88 -19.76
C PHE A 106 16.91 -1.90 -18.90
N GLY A 107 17.26 -2.28 -17.67
CA GLY A 107 17.93 -1.38 -16.72
C GLY A 107 17.09 -0.15 -16.38
N GLY A 108 17.71 1.03 -16.50
CA GLY A 108 17.03 2.32 -16.34
C GLY A 108 16.38 2.86 -17.62
N ASN A 109 16.45 2.12 -18.73
CA ASN A 109 15.86 2.55 -20.00
C ASN A 109 14.37 2.19 -20.06
N ASP A 110 13.65 2.86 -20.98
CA ASP A 110 12.26 2.52 -21.23
C ASP A 110 12.12 1.08 -21.77
N PRO A 111 11.09 0.33 -21.35
CA PRO A 111 10.88 -1.04 -21.79
C PRO A 111 10.62 -1.13 -23.30
N ASP A 112 11.43 -1.92 -24.01
CA ASP A 112 11.26 -2.26 -25.44
C ASP A 112 10.88 -3.74 -25.59
N PHE A 113 9.58 -4.00 -25.72
CA PHE A 113 9.04 -5.34 -25.78
C PHE A 113 9.29 -6.06 -27.12
N ASP A 114 9.61 -5.34 -28.19
CA ASP A 114 9.89 -5.97 -29.49
C ASP A 114 11.21 -6.77 -29.46
N ARG A 115 12.07 -6.45 -28.49
CA ARG A 115 13.35 -7.12 -28.26
C ARG A 115 13.25 -8.29 -27.28
N LEU A 116 12.16 -8.40 -26.54
CA LEU A 116 11.93 -9.51 -25.60
C LEU A 116 11.77 -10.84 -26.34
N ARG A 117 12.42 -11.87 -25.82
CA ARG A 117 12.27 -13.25 -26.29
C ARG A 117 11.87 -14.14 -25.12
N VAL A 118 11.17 -15.23 -25.45
CA VAL A 118 10.77 -16.25 -24.46
C VAL A 118 11.98 -16.79 -23.67
N GLY A 119 13.14 -16.89 -24.33
CA GLY A 119 14.39 -17.31 -23.69
C GLY A 119 14.87 -16.37 -22.57
N ASP A 120 14.53 -15.09 -22.63
CA ASP A 120 14.93 -14.11 -21.60
C ASP A 120 14.15 -14.33 -20.31
N VAL A 121 12.85 -14.63 -20.42
CA VAL A 121 12.00 -15.01 -19.28
C VAL A 121 12.51 -16.30 -18.64
N HIS A 122 12.79 -17.32 -19.45
CA HIS A 122 13.30 -18.59 -18.95
C HIS A 122 14.64 -18.41 -18.22
N ARG A 123 15.58 -17.66 -18.82
CA ARG A 123 16.89 -17.37 -18.21
C ARG A 123 16.76 -16.61 -16.89
N PHE A 124 15.84 -15.65 -16.83
CA PHE A 124 15.58 -14.90 -15.60
C PHE A 124 15.07 -15.81 -14.47
N ILE A 125 14.10 -16.68 -14.76
CA ILE A 125 13.54 -17.61 -13.75
C ILE A 125 14.60 -18.58 -13.26
N VAL A 126 15.35 -19.22 -14.18
CA VAL A 126 16.38 -20.22 -13.80
C VAL A 126 17.49 -19.62 -12.94
N ARG A 127 17.88 -18.36 -13.15
CA ARG A 127 18.90 -17.69 -12.33
C ARG A 127 18.43 -17.40 -10.89
N ARG A 128 17.14 -17.49 -10.60
CA ARG A 128 16.52 -17.09 -9.33
C ARG A 128 15.82 -18.26 -8.60
N ALA A 129 15.95 -19.48 -9.14
CA ALA A 129 15.51 -20.74 -8.55
C ALA A 129 16.62 -21.38 -7.70
#